data_AF-A0A6M9PJ07-F1
#
_entry.id   AF-A0A6M9PJ07-F1
#
_cell.length_a   1.000
_cell.length_b   1.000
_cell.length_c   1.000
_cell.angle_alpha   90.00
_cell.angle_beta   90.00
_cell.angle_gamma   90.00
#
_symmetry.space_group_name_H-M   'P 1'
#
loop_
_entity.id
_entity.type
_entity.pdbx_description
1 polymer ?
#
loop_
_entity_poly.entity_id
_entity_poly.type
_entity_poly.pdbx_seq_one_letter_code
_entity_poly.pdbx_strand_id
1 'polypeptide(L)' 'MSDYKYEDAVQQLQESGAIGLQDFKNLSYDDLNELLEEIKVWCLYANGSLEKLPKESKKKKEKKDKKDRKDKKDRKD' A
#
# COMPACT_ATOMS: atom_id res chain seq x y z
N MET A 1 -20.58 -3.39 5.18
CA MET A 1 -19.31 -3.08 5.86
C MET A 1 -18.47 -2.33 4.85
N SER A 2 -17.94 -1.16 5.22
CA SER A 2 -17.06 -0.37 4.35
C SER A 2 -15.89 -1.25 3.90
N ASP A 3 -15.54 -1.24 2.62
CA ASP A 3 -14.37 -1.94 2.09
C ASP A 3 -13.11 -1.34 2.70
N TYR A 4 -12.60 -1.94 3.78
CA TYR A 4 -11.34 -1.58 4.41
C TYR A 4 -10.19 -2.08 3.51
N LYS A 5 -9.37 -1.15 3.01
CA LYS A 5 -8.35 -1.44 1.99
C LYS A 5 -6.96 -1.23 2.55
N TYR A 6 -5.97 -1.68 1.77
CA TYR A 6 -4.56 -1.44 2.03
C TYR A 6 -4.26 0.02 2.42
N GLU A 7 -4.84 0.99 1.70
CA GLU A 7 -4.59 2.41 1.98
C GLU A 7 -5.06 2.84 3.36
N ASP A 8 -6.22 2.35 3.81
CA ASP A 8 -6.76 2.64 5.14
C ASP A 8 -5.84 2.08 6.23
N ALA A 9 -5.32 0.87 6.03
CA ALA A 9 -4.36 0.23 6.94
C ALA A 9 -3.03 0.97 7.05
N VAL A 10 -2.49 1.42 5.92
CA VAL A 10 -1.28 2.25 5.90
C VAL A 10 -1.52 3.58 6.60
N GLN A 11 -2.66 4.23 6.33
CA GLN A 11 -2.99 5.50 6.99
C GLN A 11 -3.08 5.33 8.50
N GLN A 12 -3.77 4.30 8.99
CA GLN A 12 -3.88 4.02 10.42
C GLN A 12 -2.52 3.75 11.06
N LEU A 13 -1.65 2.99 10.39
CA LEU A 13 -0.28 2.77 10.83
C LEU A 13 0.52 4.07 10.89
N GLN A 14 0.41 4.95 9.89
CA GLN A 14 1.12 6.24 9.88
C GLN A 14 0.65 7.17 11.00
N GLU A 15 -0.64 7.21 11.28
CA GLU A 15 -1.24 8.13 12.25
C GLU A 15 -1.07 7.64 13.69
N SER A 16 -1.23 6.33 13.92
CA SER A 16 -1.28 5.78 15.28
C SER A 16 -0.09 4.89 15.64
N GLY A 17 0.70 4.44 14.66
CA GLY A 17 1.75 3.44 14.85
C GLY A 17 1.22 2.02 15.13
N ALA A 18 -0.09 1.82 15.09
CA ALA A 18 -0.75 0.55 15.38
C ALA A 18 -1.85 0.23 14.37
N ILE A 19 -2.19 -1.05 14.25
CA ILE A 19 -3.35 -1.53 13.49
C ILE A 19 -4.13 -2.51 14.35
N GLY A 20 -5.46 -2.37 14.34
CA GLY A 20 -6.34 -3.26 15.08
C GLY A 20 -6.41 -4.64 14.43
N LEU A 21 -6.52 -5.71 15.24
CA LEU A 21 -6.62 -7.07 14.72
C LEU A 21 -7.90 -7.28 13.87
N GLN A 22 -8.98 -6.56 14.16
CA GLN A 22 -10.21 -6.61 13.37
C GLN A 22 -10.04 -5.96 12.01
N ASP A 23 -9.38 -4.81 11.97
CA ASP A 23 -9.02 -4.11 10.73
C ASP A 23 -8.11 -4.99 9.86
N PHE A 24 -7.13 -5.64 10.50
CA PHE A 24 -6.25 -6.61 9.87
C PHE A 24 -7.01 -7.81 9.26
N LYS A 25 -8.07 -8.29 9.91
CA LYS A 25 -8.93 -9.39 9.44
C LYS A 25 -9.84 -8.98 8.28
N ASN A 26 -10.18 -7.69 8.16
CA ASN A 26 -11.05 -7.17 7.12
C ASN A 26 -10.34 -6.99 5.77
N LEU A 27 -9.00 -7.00 5.75
CA LEU A 27 -8.20 -6.94 4.53
C LEU A 27 -8.32 -8.24 3.71
N SER A 28 -8.29 -8.10 2.38
CA SER A 28 -8.10 -9.24 1.50
C SER A 28 -6.73 -9.88 1.74
N TYR A 29 -6.59 -11.17 1.45
CA TYR A 29 -5.29 -11.86 1.60
C TYR A 29 -4.18 -11.19 0.78
N ASP A 30 -4.51 -10.71 -0.43
CA ASP A 30 -3.59 -9.97 -1.29
C ASP A 30 -3.11 -8.67 -0.64
N ASP A 31 -4.04 -7.87 -0.13
CA ASP A 31 -3.71 -6.59 0.54
C ASP A 31 -2.93 -6.84 1.84
N LEU A 32 -3.31 -7.88 2.58
CA LEU A 32 -2.65 -8.28 3.82
C LEU A 32 -1.19 -8.67 3.59
N ASN A 33 -0.96 -9.49 2.56
CA ASN A 33 0.38 -9.93 2.21
C ASN A 33 1.25 -8.75 1.76
N GLU A 34 0.71 -7.85 0.94
CA GLU A 34 1.39 -6.64 0.50
C GLU A 34 1.71 -5.71 1.69
N LEU A 35 0.74 -5.49 2.60
CA LEU A 35 0.93 -4.71 3.82
C LEU A 35 2.05 -5.27 4.70
N LEU A 36 2.10 -6.60 4.88
CA LEU A 36 3.13 -7.25 5.68
C LEU A 36 4.53 -7.16 5.05
N GLU A 37 4.63 -7.26 3.72
CA GLU A 37 5.90 -7.05 3.03
C GLU A 37 6.40 -5.60 3.17
N GLU A 38 5.50 -4.62 3.04
CA GLU A 38 5.85 -3.21 3.26
C GLU A 38 6.24 -2.93 4.71
N ILE A 39 5.51 -3.46 5.69
CA ILE A 39 5.88 -3.32 7.11
C ILE A 39 7.27 -3.91 7.37
N LYS A 40 7.61 -5.08 6.80
CA LYS A 40 8.95 -5.66 6.93
C LYS A 40 10.03 -4.75 6.36
N VAL A 41 9.85 -4.27 5.13
CA VAL A 41 10.80 -3.36 4.47
C VAL A 41 10.93 -2.06 5.27
N TRP A 42 9.81 -1.51 5.73
CA TRP A 42 9.76 -0.31 6.55
C TRP A 42 10.51 -0.47 7.89
N CYS A 43 10.28 -1.55 8.62
CA CYS A 43 11.01 -1.83 9.86
C CYS A 43 12.52 -1.99 9.61
N LEU A 44 12.91 -2.69 8.55
CA LEU A 44 14.32 -2.98 8.25
C LEU A 44 15.10 -1.77 7.71
N TYR A 45 14.50 -0.99 6.81
CA TYR A 45 15.21 0.06 6.06
C TYR A 45 14.84 1.48 6.49
N ALA A 46 13.67 1.67 7.08
CA ALA A 46 13.21 2.97 7.57
C ALA A 46 13.25 3.09 9.10
N ASN A 47 13.73 2.07 9.81
CA ASN A 47 13.86 2.04 11.27
C ASN A 47 12.54 2.40 11.99
N GLY A 48 11.40 1.98 11.41
CA GLY A 48 10.07 2.28 11.96
C GLY A 48 9.64 3.75 11.88
N SER A 49 10.24 4.57 11.02
CA SER A 49 9.85 5.98 10.84
C SER A 49 8.55 6.10 10.05
N LEU A 50 7.45 6.47 10.72
CA LEU A 50 6.08 6.48 10.18
C LEU A 50 5.92 7.25 8.86
N GLU A 51 6.67 8.33 8.68
CA GLU A 51 6.66 9.17 7.47
C GLU A 51 7.18 8.44 6.21
N LYS A 52 7.94 7.35 6.40
CA LYS A 52 8.56 6.57 5.32
C LYS A 52 7.72 5.36 4.88
N LEU A 53 6.59 5.07 5.53
CA LEU A 53 5.68 4.02 5.11
C LEU A 53 4.94 4.45 3.82
N PRO A 54 4.96 3.68 2.73
CA PRO A 54 4.39 4.13 1.45
C PRO A 54 2.86 4.09 1.44
N LYS A 55 2.25 5.25 1.12
CA LYS A 55 0.78 5.46 1.09
C LYS A 55 0.03 4.69 0.01
N GLU A 56 0.70 4.29 -1.07
CA GLU A 56 0.09 3.56 -2.18
C GLU A 56 0.72 2.16 -2.29
N SER A 57 -0.11 1.15 -2.56
CA SER A 57 0.33 -0.21 -2.81
C SER A 57 1.19 -0.27 -4.08
N LYS A 58 2.29 -1.04 -4.04
CA LYS A 58 3.18 -1.28 -5.19
C LYS A 58 2.41 -1.80 -6.39
N LYS A 59 1.42 -2.68 -6.19
CA LYS A 59 0.58 -3.22 -7.29
C LYS A 59 -0.22 -2.12 -8.01
N LYS A 60 -0.77 -1.15 -7.27
CA LYS A 60 -1.52 -0.02 -7.87
C LYS A 60 -0.59 0.92 -8.61
N LYS A 61 0.60 1.19 -8.05
CA LYS A 61 1.64 2.00 -8.69
C LYS A 61 2.08 1.41 -10.04
N GLU A 62 2.40 0.11 -10.06
CA GLU A 62 2.80 -0.59 -11.29
C GLU A 62 1.72 -0.59 -12.38
N LYS A 63 0.45 -0.77 -12.00
CA LYS A 63 -0.67 -0.73 -12.96
C LYS A 63 -0.83 0.66 -13.58
N LYS A 64 -0.66 1.72 -12.79
CA LYS A 64 -0.71 3.10 -13.27
C LYS A 64 0.45 3.39 -14.22
N ASP A 65 1.68 3.03 -13.85
CA ASP A 65 2.87 3.18 -14.69
C ASP A 65 2.74 2.47 -16.05
N LYS A 66 2.16 1.26 -16.08
CA LYS A 66 1.91 0.52 -17.33
C LYS A 66 0.85 1.21 -18.20
N LYS A 67 -0.20 1.77 -17.60
CA LYS A 67 -1.25 2.52 -18.32
C LYS A 67 -0.69 3.81 -18.92
N ASP A 68 0.04 4.61 -18.15
CA ASP A 68 0.69 5.85 -18.61
C ASP A 68 1.67 5.62 -19.76
N ARG A 69 2.43 4.51 -19.73
CA ARG A 69 3.32 4.12 -20.83
C ARG A 69 2.56 3.76 -22.10
N LYS A 70 1.40 3.10 -21.97
CA LYS A 70 0.55 2.72 -23.10
C LYS A 70 -0.09 3.95 -23.75
N ASP A 71 -0.71 4.83 -22.94
CA ASP A 71 -1.29 6.11 -23.38
C ASP A 71 -0.27 7.01 -24.12
N LYS A 72 0.99 7.06 -23.65
CA LYS A 72 2.06 7.80 -24.34
C LYS A 72 2.50 7.18 -25.66
N LYS A 73 2.38 5.86 -25.79
CA LYS A 73 2.68 5.15 -27.05
C LYS A 73 1.58 5.41 -28.07
N ASP A 74 0.33 5.31 -27.66
CA ASP A 74 -0.85 5.51 -28.53
C ASP A 74 -1.04 6.96 -29.01
N ARG A 75 -0.43 7.96 -28.35
CA ARG A 75 -0.45 9.38 -28.79
C ARG A 75 0.71 9.76 -29.73
N LYS A 76 1.63 8.84 -30.00
CA LYS A 76 2.84 9.09 -30.79
C LYS A 76 2.81 8.44 -32.19
N ASP A 77 1.80 7.60 -32.44
CA ASP A 77 1.39 7.07 -33.74
C ASP A 77 0.19 7.88 -34.27
#